data_AF-A0A962KB28-F1
#
_entry.id   AF-A0A962KB28-F1
#
_cell.length_a   1.000
_cell.length_b   1.000
_cell.length_c   1.000
_cell.angle_alpha   90.00
_cell.angle_beta   90.00
_cell.angle_gamma   90.00
#
_symmetry.space_group_name_H-M   'P 1'
#
loop_
_entity.id
_entity.type
_entity.pdbx_description
1 polymer ?
#
loop_
_entity_poly.entity_id
_entity_poly.type
_entity_poly.pdbx_seq_one_letter_code
_entity_poly.pdbx_strand_id
1 'polypeptide(L)'
;SKSVQAFYLATPQFSQQIISLLNFYQRNPVPIYSASQAYDAEKSELERQDLNGLRFCGLPWVISPEKWVNQQKIRQVISPDSSSYDRLLAFGADAWSISQQLKPATTLNIEGRTGLLHISAGQVSRTPLCAKVLHGKAQALNSTTGTTSRTDSL
;
A
#
# COMPACT_ATOMS: atom_id res chain seq x y z
N SER A 1 -12.84 22.91 8.12
CA SER A 1 -12.60 21.56 7.55
C SER A 1 -13.21 21.53 6.15
N LYS A 2 -12.41 21.39 5.08
CA LYS A 2 -12.98 21.21 3.73
C LYS A 2 -13.46 19.76 3.62
N SER A 3 -14.78 19.56 3.60
CA SER A 3 -15.39 18.28 3.27
C SER A 3 -14.97 17.84 1.87
N VAL A 4 -14.34 16.67 1.74
CA VAL A 4 -14.02 16.07 0.44
C VAL A 4 -15.34 15.64 -0.20
N GLN A 5 -15.70 16.24 -1.34
CA GLN A 5 -16.97 15.97 -2.03
C GLN A 5 -16.84 14.86 -3.09
N ALA A 6 -15.62 14.52 -3.52
CA ALA A 6 -15.36 13.52 -4.54
C ALA A 6 -13.95 12.92 -4.39
N PHE A 7 -13.78 11.69 -4.88
CA PHE A 7 -12.49 11.03 -5.10
C PHE A 7 -12.50 10.35 -6.47
N TYR A 8 -11.31 10.08 -6.99
CA TYR A 8 -11.14 9.32 -8.23
C TYR A 8 -10.56 7.93 -7.93
N LEU A 9 -11.12 6.88 -8.52
CA LEU A 9 -10.56 5.52 -8.47
C LEU A 9 -9.97 5.16 -9.84
N ALA A 10 -8.65 5.14 -9.93
CA ALA A 10 -7.94 4.77 -11.15
C ALA A 10 -7.61 3.28 -11.16
N THR A 11 -7.62 2.68 -12.35
CA THR A 11 -6.96 1.38 -12.52
C THR A 11 -5.45 1.58 -12.46
N PRO A 12 -4.67 0.59 -11.99
CA PRO A 12 -3.22 0.67 -11.96
C PRO A 12 -2.60 1.11 -13.29
N GLN A 13 -3.11 0.58 -14.40
CA GLN A 13 -2.59 0.81 -15.75
C GLN A 13 -2.77 2.26 -16.21
N PHE A 14 -3.81 2.95 -15.75
CA PHE A 14 -4.12 4.32 -16.18
C PHE A 14 -3.82 5.38 -15.11
N SER A 15 -3.36 4.98 -13.92
CA SER A 15 -3.20 5.88 -12.78
C SER A 15 -2.31 7.09 -13.10
N GLN A 16 -1.16 6.87 -13.74
CA GLN A 16 -0.24 7.95 -14.13
C GLN A 16 -0.89 8.96 -15.09
N GLN A 17 -1.56 8.48 -16.14
CA GLN A 17 -2.19 9.34 -17.15
C GLN A 17 -3.29 10.20 -16.54
N ILE A 18 -4.12 9.60 -15.67
CA ILE A 18 -5.20 10.30 -14.98
C ILE A 18 -4.64 11.33 -14.01
N ILE A 19 -3.59 11.01 -13.26
CA ILE A 19 -2.95 11.94 -12.34
C ILE A 19 -2.41 13.16 -13.11
N SER A 20 -1.66 12.93 -14.19
CA SER A 20 -1.13 14.01 -15.03
C SER A 20 -2.23 14.89 -15.62
N LEU A 21 -3.31 14.27 -16.12
CA LEU A 21 -4.45 15.00 -16.67
C LEU A 21 -5.14 15.87 -15.61
N LEU A 22 -5.40 15.30 -14.42
CA LEU A 22 -6.07 16.03 -13.34
C LEU A 22 -5.20 17.15 -12.77
N ASN A 23 -3.89 16.92 -12.64
CA ASN A 23 -2.93 17.94 -12.21
C ASN A 23 -2.86 19.11 -13.20
N PHE A 24 -3.02 18.85 -14.50
CA PHE A 24 -3.02 19.89 -15.53
C PHE A 24 -4.32 20.71 -15.54
N TYR A 25 -5.49 20.05 -15.45
CA TYR A 25 -6.78 20.72 -15.67
C TYR A 25 -7.50 21.18 -14.39
N GLN A 26 -7.23 20.60 -13.21
CA GLN A 26 -8.02 20.91 -12.02
C GLN A 26 -7.40 21.97 -11.12
N ARG A 27 -8.15 23.05 -10.88
CA ARG A 27 -7.78 24.11 -9.92
C ARG A 27 -7.84 23.65 -8.45
N ASN A 28 -8.66 22.63 -8.16
CA ASN A 28 -8.80 22.03 -6.83
C ASN A 28 -8.46 20.54 -6.92
N PRO A 29 -7.34 20.09 -6.34
CA PRO A 29 -6.92 18.69 -6.46
C PRO A 29 -7.88 17.76 -5.70
N VAL A 30 -8.45 16.79 -6.42
CA VAL A 30 -9.23 15.69 -5.84
C VAL A 30 -8.31 14.54 -5.39
N PRO A 31 -8.61 13.85 -4.28
CA PRO A 31 -7.88 12.64 -3.92
C PRO A 31 -8.04 11.55 -4.98
N ILE A 32 -6.91 10.99 -5.43
CA ILE A 32 -6.87 9.88 -6.40
C ILE A 32 -6.42 8.63 -5.67
N TYR A 33 -7.20 7.56 -5.80
CA TYR A 33 -6.93 6.24 -5.25
C TYR A 33 -6.70 5.24 -6.36
N SER A 34 -5.85 4.25 -6.12
CA SER A 34 -5.67 3.10 -7.00
C SER A 34 -5.29 1.85 -6.21
N ALA A 35 -5.33 0.70 -6.86
CA ALA A 35 -4.78 -0.51 -6.28
C ALA A 35 -3.25 -0.41 -6.21
N SER A 36 -2.64 -1.14 -5.27
CA SER A 36 -1.19 -1.04 -5.00
C SER A 36 -0.29 -1.34 -6.19
N GLN A 37 -0.79 -1.99 -7.25
CA GLN A 37 -0.05 -2.24 -8.50
C GLN A 37 0.26 -0.95 -9.27
N ALA A 38 -0.40 0.17 -8.94
CA ALA A 38 -0.14 1.47 -9.56
C ALA A 38 1.21 2.06 -9.17
N TYR A 39 1.79 1.64 -8.04
CA TYR A 39 3.07 2.11 -7.55
C TYR A 39 4.08 0.96 -7.56
N ASP A 40 5.24 1.24 -8.15
CA ASP A 40 6.38 0.35 -8.19
C ASP A 40 7.59 1.11 -7.66
N ALA A 41 8.24 0.58 -6.62
CA ALA A 41 9.39 1.21 -5.98
C ALA A 41 10.66 1.15 -6.83
N GLU A 42 10.73 0.23 -7.79
CA GLU A 42 11.91 0.00 -8.65
C GLU A 42 11.88 0.84 -9.94
N LYS A 43 10.74 1.46 -10.26
CA LYS A 43 10.63 2.41 -11.36
C LYS A 43 11.53 3.64 -11.15
N SER A 44 11.88 4.29 -12.26
CA SER A 44 12.70 5.51 -12.24
C SER A 44 12.07 6.58 -11.34
N GLU A 45 12.90 7.46 -10.78
CA GLU A 45 12.42 8.55 -9.92
C GLU A 45 11.38 9.42 -10.66
N LEU A 46 11.61 9.71 -11.94
CA LEU A 46 10.69 10.48 -12.76
C LEU A 46 9.31 9.81 -12.87
N GLU A 47 9.25 8.52 -13.22
CA GLU A 47 7.98 7.78 -13.29
C GLU A 47 7.25 7.75 -11.95
N ARG A 48 7.98 7.63 -10.84
CA ARG A 48 7.36 7.67 -9.51
C ARG A 48 6.89 9.06 -9.13
N GLN A 49 7.59 10.11 -9.56
CA GLN A 49 7.16 11.50 -9.32
C GLN A 49 5.87 11.84 -10.09
N ASP A 50 5.64 11.24 -11.26
CA ASP A 50 4.36 11.38 -11.97
C ASP A 50 3.17 10.81 -11.20
N LEU A 51 3.42 9.94 -10.21
CA LEU A 51 2.40 9.39 -9.31
C LEU A 51 2.20 10.24 -8.05
N ASN A 52 2.89 11.38 -7.89
CA ASN A 52 2.74 12.23 -6.72
C ASN A 52 1.27 12.59 -6.47
N GLY A 53 0.82 12.41 -5.22
CA GLY A 53 -0.57 12.61 -4.84
C GLY A 53 -1.42 11.33 -4.82
N LEU A 54 -1.00 10.28 -5.52
CA LEU A 54 -1.66 8.98 -5.51
C LEU A 54 -1.75 8.41 -4.10
N ARG A 55 -2.92 7.88 -3.75
CA ARG A 55 -3.16 7.12 -2.52
C ARG A 55 -3.44 5.66 -2.86
N PHE A 56 -2.88 4.74 -2.08
CA PHE A 56 -3.12 3.31 -2.26
C PHE A 56 -2.91 2.56 -0.95
N CYS A 57 -3.42 1.34 -0.85
CA CYS A 57 -3.09 0.44 0.25
C CYS A 57 -2.39 -0.80 -0.29
N GLY A 58 -1.24 -1.13 0.29
CA GLY A 58 -0.32 -2.13 -0.21
C GLY A 58 0.51 -2.77 0.89
N LEU A 59 1.66 -3.30 0.48
CA LEU A 59 2.54 -4.07 1.35
C LEU A 59 3.43 -3.12 2.18
N PRO A 60 3.49 -3.29 3.51
CA PRO A 60 4.56 -2.72 4.33
C PRO A 60 5.97 -2.98 3.77
N TRP A 61 6.20 -4.11 3.09
CA TRP A 61 7.44 -4.41 2.38
C TRP A 61 7.85 -3.32 1.37
N VAL A 62 6.88 -2.72 0.69
CA VAL A 62 7.13 -1.69 -0.34
C VAL A 62 7.04 -0.28 0.25
N ILE A 63 6.14 -0.07 1.20
CA ILE A 63 5.82 1.27 1.76
C ILE A 63 6.78 1.68 2.88
N SER A 64 7.26 0.72 3.68
CA SER A 64 8.15 0.95 4.83
C SER A 64 9.33 -0.03 4.79
N PRO A 65 10.17 0.03 3.73
CA PRO A 65 11.25 -0.93 3.54
C PRO A 65 12.28 -0.93 4.68
N GLU A 66 12.49 0.22 5.32
CA GLU A 66 13.37 0.39 6.47
C GLU A 66 13.01 -0.49 7.68
N LYS A 67 11.75 -0.95 7.77
CA LYS A 67 11.29 -1.87 8.83
C LYS A 67 11.87 -3.28 8.67
N TRP A 68 12.31 -3.66 7.47
CA TRP A 68 12.66 -5.04 7.14
C TRP A 68 14.17 -5.22 6.96
N VAL A 69 14.80 -5.75 8.01
CA VAL A 69 16.25 -6.07 8.00
C VAL A 69 16.59 -6.95 6.79
N ASN A 70 17.73 -6.67 6.16
CA ASN A 70 18.26 -7.37 4.98
C ASN A 70 17.42 -7.24 3.69
N GLN A 71 16.34 -6.45 3.67
CA GLN A 71 15.54 -6.29 2.45
C GLN A 71 16.38 -5.85 1.24
N GLN A 72 17.27 -4.87 1.41
CA GLN A 72 18.15 -4.41 0.33
C GLN A 72 19.05 -5.53 -0.21
N LYS A 73 19.57 -6.39 0.67
CA LYS A 73 20.38 -7.56 0.26
C LYS A 73 19.53 -8.58 -0.49
N ILE A 74 18.29 -8.83 -0.03
CA ILE A 74 17.34 -9.73 -0.71
C ILE A 74 17.01 -9.19 -2.11
N ARG A 75 16.74 -7.89 -2.25
CA ARG A 75 16.51 -7.24 -3.55
C ARG A 75 17.72 -7.24 -4.48
N GLN A 76 18.95 -7.24 -3.95
CA GLN A 76 20.15 -7.36 -4.79
C GLN A 76 20.35 -8.75 -5.37
N VAL A 77 19.89 -9.78 -4.66
CA VAL A 77 20.00 -11.19 -5.10
C VAL A 77 18.89 -11.54 -6.09
N ILE A 78 17.72 -10.91 -5.97
CA ILE A 78 16.55 -11.18 -6.79
C ILE A 78 16.50 -10.10 -7.87
N SER A 79 16.64 -10.50 -9.14
CA SER A 79 16.81 -9.64 -10.32
C SER A 79 16.17 -8.23 -10.24
N PRO A 80 16.83 -7.15 -10.69
CA PRO A 80 16.36 -5.76 -10.53
C PRO A 80 14.97 -5.44 -11.11
N ASP A 81 14.47 -6.22 -12.08
CA ASP A 81 13.12 -6.02 -12.69
C ASP A 81 11.97 -6.74 -11.94
N SER A 82 12.15 -7.04 -10.65
CA SER A 82 11.34 -8.02 -9.90
C SER A 82 10.21 -7.44 -9.05
N SER A 83 9.68 -6.25 -9.33
CA SER A 83 8.56 -5.69 -8.54
C SER A 83 7.32 -6.59 -8.51
N SER A 84 7.16 -7.46 -9.51
CA SER A 84 6.16 -8.53 -9.55
C SER A 84 6.35 -9.59 -8.44
N TYR A 85 7.59 -9.83 -8.01
CA TYR A 85 7.96 -10.81 -6.98
C TYR A 85 7.92 -10.27 -5.56
N ASP A 86 7.95 -8.95 -5.36
CA ASP A 86 7.87 -8.34 -4.02
C ASP A 86 6.69 -8.85 -3.20
N ARG A 87 5.55 -9.07 -3.86
CA ARG A 87 4.35 -9.60 -3.22
C ARG A 87 4.54 -11.04 -2.77
N LEU A 88 5.17 -11.86 -3.60
CA LEU A 88 5.43 -13.27 -3.31
C LEU A 88 6.52 -13.42 -2.23
N LEU A 89 7.54 -12.57 -2.24
CA LEU A 89 8.58 -12.54 -1.21
C LEU A 89 8.04 -12.13 0.14
N ALA A 90 7.27 -11.03 0.18
CA ALA A 90 6.57 -10.61 1.39
C ALA A 90 5.65 -11.72 1.91
N PHE A 91 4.89 -12.35 1.01
CA PHE A 91 4.00 -13.46 1.35
C PHE A 91 4.75 -14.67 1.91
N GLY A 92 5.84 -15.12 1.26
CA GLY A 92 6.62 -16.27 1.73
C GLY A 92 7.29 -16.03 3.08
N ALA A 93 7.84 -14.83 3.30
CA ALA A 93 8.42 -14.45 4.58
C ALA A 93 7.38 -14.38 5.70
N ASP A 94 6.17 -13.92 5.42
CA ASP A 94 5.06 -13.92 6.37
C ASP A 94 4.54 -15.35 6.64
N ALA A 95 4.43 -16.19 5.61
CA ALA A 95 4.04 -17.59 5.75
C ALA A 95 5.00 -18.36 6.65
N TRP A 96 6.32 -18.16 6.47
CA TRP A 96 7.34 -18.69 7.37
C TRP A 96 7.17 -18.15 8.81
N SER A 97 6.95 -16.85 8.96
CA SER A 97 6.76 -16.25 10.29
C SER A 97 5.51 -16.79 11.01
N ILE A 98 4.45 -17.10 10.26
CA ILE A 98 3.24 -17.76 10.77
C ILE A 98 3.55 -19.21 11.17
N SER A 99 4.24 -19.98 10.32
CA SER A 99 4.50 -21.41 10.60
C SER A 99 5.30 -21.61 11.89
N GLN A 100 6.20 -20.68 12.23
CA GLN A 100 6.98 -20.73 13.47
C GLN A 100 6.16 -20.45 14.74
N GLN A 101 4.98 -19.81 14.60
CA GLN A 101 4.16 -19.37 15.73
C GLN A 101 2.84 -20.15 15.84
N LEU A 102 2.50 -20.94 14.82
CA LEU A 102 1.22 -21.62 14.72
C LEU A 102 1.13 -22.74 15.77
N LYS A 103 0.17 -22.63 16.68
CA LYS A 103 -0.24 -23.69 17.61
C LYS A 103 -1.73 -23.98 17.43
N PRO A 104 -2.21 -25.18 17.81
CA PRO A 104 -3.64 -25.50 17.75
C PRO A 104 -4.51 -24.43 18.46
N ALA A 105 -5.65 -24.08 17.87
CA ALA A 105 -6.62 -23.12 18.40
C ALA A 105 -6.09 -21.70 18.72
N THR A 106 -5.00 -21.26 18.09
CA THR A 106 -4.40 -19.96 18.39
C THR A 106 -5.03 -18.83 17.58
N THR A 107 -5.30 -17.70 18.25
CA THR A 107 -5.53 -16.40 17.62
C THR A 107 -4.25 -15.58 17.71
N LEU A 108 -3.74 -15.08 16.58
CA LEU A 108 -2.47 -14.36 16.51
C LEU A 108 -2.63 -13.05 15.75
N ASN A 109 -1.91 -12.03 16.21
CA ASN A 109 -1.71 -10.78 15.47
C ASN A 109 -0.22 -10.66 15.13
N ILE A 110 0.10 -10.48 13.85
CA ILE A 110 1.48 -10.36 13.37
C ILE A 110 1.58 -9.11 12.51
N GLU A 111 2.54 -8.25 12.81
CA GLU A 111 2.93 -7.16 11.90
C GLU A 111 3.79 -7.75 10.77
N GLY A 112 3.14 -8.16 9.69
CA GLY A 112 3.76 -8.80 8.55
C GLY A 112 4.22 -7.83 7.45
N ARG A 113 5.01 -8.36 6.53
CA ARG A 113 5.47 -7.69 5.30
C ARG A 113 4.33 -7.43 4.34
N THR A 114 3.26 -8.21 4.43
CA THR A 114 2.05 -8.06 3.63
C THR A 114 0.99 -7.18 4.28
N GLY A 115 1.09 -6.90 5.58
CA GLY A 115 0.14 -6.07 6.34
C GLY A 115 0.05 -6.51 7.80
N LEU A 116 -0.91 -5.97 8.54
CA LEU A 116 -1.30 -6.52 9.83
C LEU A 116 -2.09 -7.81 9.58
N LEU A 117 -1.55 -8.92 10.05
CA LEU A 117 -2.12 -10.26 9.89
C LEU A 117 -2.85 -10.64 11.16
N HIS A 118 -4.12 -10.99 11.02
CA HIS A 118 -4.92 -11.56 12.09
C HIS A 118 -5.30 -12.98 11.71
N ILE A 119 -4.78 -13.93 12.48
CA ILE A 119 -5.03 -15.36 12.31
C ILE A 119 -6.06 -15.78 13.33
N SER A 120 -7.16 -16.38 12.89
CA SER A 120 -8.19 -16.93 13.77
C SER A 120 -8.91 -18.08 13.06
N ALA A 121 -9.22 -19.15 13.79
CA ALA A 121 -9.93 -20.32 13.26
C ALA A 121 -9.35 -20.88 11.94
N GLY A 122 -8.02 -20.87 11.80
CA GLY A 122 -7.33 -21.34 10.58
C GLY A 122 -7.41 -20.38 9.39
N GLN A 123 -8.00 -19.20 9.54
CA GLN A 123 -8.05 -18.16 8.51
C GLN A 123 -7.03 -17.06 8.80
N VAL A 124 -6.42 -16.51 7.75
CA VAL A 124 -5.54 -15.35 7.82
C VAL A 124 -6.24 -14.17 7.17
N SER A 125 -6.62 -13.18 7.97
CA SER A 125 -7.11 -11.89 7.50
C SER A 125 -6.00 -10.86 7.51
N ARG A 126 -6.04 -9.90 6.58
CA ARG A 126 -4.96 -8.94 6.36
C ARG A 126 -5.50 -7.52 6.24
N THR A 127 -4.94 -6.62 7.05
CA THR A 127 -5.13 -5.18 6.90
C THR A 127 -3.88 -4.58 6.23
N PRO A 128 -3.96 -4.08 4.98
CA PRO A 128 -2.81 -3.51 4.27
C PRO A 128 -2.42 -2.15 4.86
N LEU A 129 -1.17 -1.74 4.63
CA LEU A 129 -0.71 -0.38 4.97
C LEU A 129 -1.10 0.59 3.85
N CYS A 130 -1.75 1.70 4.21
CA CYS A 130 -2.11 2.74 3.25
C CYS A 130 -1.03 3.82 3.19
N ALA A 131 -0.79 4.35 1.99
CA ALA A 131 0.25 5.31 1.71
C ALA A 131 -0.23 6.40 0.74
N LYS A 132 0.51 7.49 0.71
CA LYS A 132 0.45 8.52 -0.34
C LYS A 132 1.83 8.67 -0.98
N VAL A 133 1.88 8.77 -2.29
CA VAL A 133 3.13 9.05 -3.01
C VAL A 133 3.47 10.54 -2.86
N LEU A 134 4.65 10.82 -2.32
CA LEU A 134 5.20 12.15 -2.09
C LEU A 134 6.68 12.16 -2.50
N HIS A 135 7.05 13.08 -3.39
CA HIS A 135 8.39 13.17 -3.98
C HIS A 135 8.87 11.82 -4.56
N GLY A 136 7.97 11.12 -5.27
CA GLY A 136 8.25 9.81 -5.86
C GLY A 136 8.40 8.66 -4.86
N LYS A 137 8.12 8.87 -3.57
CA LYS A 137 8.20 7.83 -2.55
C LYS A 137 6.84 7.58 -1.92
N ALA A 138 6.47 6.32 -1.74
CA ALA A 138 5.32 5.96 -0.92
C ALA A 138 5.61 6.31 0.55
N GLN A 139 4.78 7.15 1.15
CA GLN A 139 4.83 7.49 2.57
C GLN A 139 3.57 6.99 3.25
N ALA A 140 3.73 6.23 4.33
CA ALA A 140 2.61 5.70 5.10
C ALA A 140 1.67 6.83 5.56
N LEU A 141 0.36 6.60 5.42
CA LEU A 141 -0.65 7.49 5.96
C LEU A 141 -0.82 7.17 7.44
N ASN A 142 -0.68 8.17 8.30
CA ASN A 142 -1.14 8.06 9.67
C ASN A 142 -2.64 7.76 9.65
N SER A 143 -3.09 6.80 10.47
CA SER A 143 -4.50 6.46 10.63
C SER A 143 -5.31 7.73 10.86
N THR A 144 -5.96 8.22 9.81
CA THR A 144 -6.84 9.38 9.93
C THR A 144 -8.19 8.78 10.27
N THR A 145 -8.62 8.91 11.52
CA THR A 145 -9.97 8.53 11.96
C THR A 145 -10.96 9.43 11.21
N GLY A 146 -11.39 9.00 10.04
CA GLY A 146 -12.51 9.62 9.33
C GLY A 146 -13.78 9.18 10.03
N THR A 147 -14.29 10.00 10.95
CA THR A 147 -15.62 9.77 11.52
C THR A 147 -16.65 10.04 10.43
N THR A 148 -17.11 9.00 9.73
CA THR A 148 -18.32 9.10 8.92
C THR A 148 -19.50 9.19 9.88
N SER A 149 -19.85 10.42 10.29
CA SER A 149 -21.11 10.68 10.96
C SER A 149 -22.22 10.53 9.93
N ARG A 150 -22.75 9.31 9.83
CA ARG A 150 -24.02 9.04 9.15
C ARG A 150 -25.12 9.71 9.97
N THR A 151 -25.54 10.89 9.55
CA THR A 151 -26.78 11.51 10.01
C THR A 151 -27.87 10.99 9.09
N ASP A 152 -28.45 9.84 9.45
CA ASP A 152 -29.71 9.40 8.86
C ASP A 152 -30.82 10.18 9.57
N SER A 153 -31.46 11.10 8.86
CA SER A 153 -32.76 11.65 9.23
C SER A 153 -33.69 11.55 8.03
N LEU A 154 -34.68 10.67 8.15
CA LEU A 154 -35.98 10.77 7.47
C LEU A 154 -37.01 11.20 8.52
#